data_AF-A0A940UIH1-F1
#
_entry.id   AF-A0A940UIH1-F1
#
_cell.length_a   1.000
_cell.length_b   1.000
_cell.length_c   1.000
_cell.angle_alpha   90.00
_cell.angle_beta   90.00
_cell.angle_gamma   90.00
#
_symmetry.space_group_name_H-M   'P 1'
#
loop_
_entity.id
_entity.type
_entity.pdbx_description
1 polymer ?
#
loop_
_entity_poly.entity_id
_entity_poly.type
_entity_poly.pdbx_seq_one_letter_code
_entity_poly.pdbx_strand_id
1 'polypeptide(L)'
;METNAKRRVLKDEHKNIVLKHAAEQRWCLDCHDAQNRDKLRLANGDHVDFEHSYELCGQCHGNIYRDWKAGIHGKRTGYFEGGQRMYMLCVNCHNPHDPAFKPLKPEPPPHRPLQKGPAHGK
;
A
#
# COMPACT_ATOMS: atom_id res chain seq x y z
N MET A 1 -19.03 -24.72 3.84
CA MET A 1 -18.41 -24.66 5.20
C MET A 1 -18.76 -23.32 5.80
N GLU A 2 -19.08 -23.29 7.08
CA GLU A 2 -19.39 -22.03 7.78
C GLU A 2 -18.11 -21.21 8.00
N THR A 3 -18.15 -19.91 7.70
CA THR A 3 -16.99 -19.03 7.90
C THR A 3 -16.79 -18.74 9.38
N ASN A 4 -15.64 -19.13 9.92
CA ASN A 4 -15.24 -18.74 11.28
C ASN A 4 -14.67 -17.31 11.28
N ALA A 5 -15.44 -16.36 11.81
CA ALA A 5 -15.06 -14.94 11.91
C ALA A 5 -14.19 -14.59 13.13
N LYS A 6 -13.98 -15.51 14.07
CA LYS A 6 -13.20 -15.23 15.29
C LYS A 6 -11.70 -15.16 14.99
N ARG A 7 -11.02 -14.16 15.58
CA ARG A 7 -9.56 -14.02 15.56
C ARG A 7 -8.90 -15.29 16.11
N ARG A 8 -7.88 -15.79 15.42
CA ARG A 8 -7.14 -17.01 15.77
C ARG A 8 -5.82 -17.12 15.00
N VAL A 9 -4.95 -18.05 15.38
CA VAL A 9 -3.85 -18.48 14.51
C VAL A 9 -4.42 -19.37 13.39
N LEU A 10 -4.12 -19.05 12.13
CA LEU A 10 -4.54 -19.85 10.98
C LEU A 10 -3.64 -21.10 10.87
N LYS A 11 -4.26 -22.28 10.73
CA LYS A 11 -3.56 -23.57 10.73
C LYS A 11 -3.49 -24.25 9.37
N ASP A 12 -4.29 -23.83 8.40
CA ASP A 12 -4.45 -24.52 7.11
C ASP A 12 -3.94 -23.64 5.97
N GLU A 13 -4.58 -22.50 5.75
CA GLU A 13 -4.24 -21.53 4.71
C GLU A 13 -3.66 -20.24 5.30
N HIS A 14 -2.91 -19.48 4.49
CA HIS A 14 -2.37 -18.16 4.86
C HIS A 14 -1.46 -18.17 6.11
N LYS A 15 -0.82 -19.32 6.42
CA LYS A 15 0.06 -19.50 7.60
C LYS A 15 1.27 -18.55 7.61
N ASN A 16 1.68 -18.06 6.45
CA ASN A 16 2.84 -17.19 6.27
C ASN A 16 2.50 -15.69 6.36
N ILE A 17 1.23 -15.35 6.57
CA ILE A 17 0.80 -13.95 6.69
C ILE A 17 0.76 -13.56 8.17
N VAL A 18 1.51 -12.52 8.51
CA VAL A 18 1.48 -11.89 9.84
C VAL A 18 0.87 -10.51 9.68
N LEU A 19 -0.30 -10.30 10.30
CA LEU A 19 -0.93 -8.98 10.33
C LEU A 19 -0.20 -8.09 11.34
N LYS A 20 0.50 -7.08 10.85
CA LYS A 20 1.18 -6.02 11.60
C LYS A 20 0.51 -4.66 11.42
N HIS A 21 -0.72 -4.65 10.91
CA HIS A 21 -1.51 -3.44 10.71
C HIS A 21 -2.72 -3.45 11.64
N ALA A 22 -2.66 -2.62 12.70
CA ALA A 22 -3.67 -2.56 13.76
C ALA A 22 -4.01 -3.97 14.32
N ALA A 23 -2.98 -4.79 14.55
CA ALA A 23 -3.11 -6.22 14.81
C ALA A 23 -3.97 -6.57 16.04
N GLU A 24 -4.01 -5.67 17.03
CA GLU A 24 -4.82 -5.83 18.23
C GLU A 24 -6.28 -5.45 18.00
N GLN A 25 -6.57 -4.55 17.06
CA GLN A 25 -7.91 -3.99 16.80
C GLN A 25 -8.60 -4.62 15.59
N ARG A 26 -7.84 -5.13 14.62
CA ARG A 26 -8.35 -5.63 13.34
C ARG A 26 -8.08 -7.11 13.14
N TRP A 27 -8.90 -7.73 12.32
CA TRP A 27 -8.82 -9.12 11.89
C TRP A 27 -9.02 -9.22 10.37
N CYS A 28 -8.67 -10.36 9.77
CA CYS A 28 -8.71 -10.57 8.32
C CYS A 28 -10.06 -10.16 7.69
N LEU A 29 -11.16 -10.45 8.38
CA LEU A 29 -12.52 -10.18 7.89
C LEU A 29 -13.03 -8.75 8.17
N ASP A 30 -12.19 -7.89 8.75
CA ASP A 30 -12.47 -6.46 8.83
C ASP A 30 -12.09 -5.74 7.52
N CYS A 31 -11.31 -6.40 6.67
CA CYS A 31 -10.89 -5.88 5.36
C CYS A 31 -11.37 -6.78 4.22
N HIS A 32 -11.32 -8.10 4.38
CA HIS A 32 -11.85 -9.06 3.40
C HIS A 32 -13.29 -9.43 3.71
N ASP A 33 -14.08 -9.68 2.68
CA ASP A 33 -15.41 -10.24 2.88
C ASP A 33 -15.34 -11.69 3.40
N ALA A 34 -16.31 -12.02 4.26
CA ALA A 34 -16.39 -13.31 4.94
C ALA A 34 -16.88 -14.43 4.03
N GLN A 35 -17.72 -14.11 3.04
CA GLN A 35 -18.35 -15.09 2.15
C GLN A 35 -17.62 -15.19 0.81
N ASN A 36 -17.07 -14.08 0.33
CA ASN A 36 -16.32 -13.96 -0.90
C ASN A 36 -15.00 -13.21 -0.66
N ARG A 37 -13.93 -13.96 -0.36
CA ARG A 37 -12.62 -13.38 -0.02
C ARG A 37 -11.92 -12.68 -1.19
N ASP A 38 -12.48 -12.74 -2.40
CA ASP A 38 -12.04 -11.97 -3.57
C ASP A 38 -12.59 -10.53 -3.57
N LYS A 39 -13.40 -10.17 -2.56
CA LYS A 39 -13.90 -8.83 -2.31
C LYS A 39 -13.36 -8.27 -1.00
N LEU A 40 -13.25 -6.95 -0.96
CA LEU A 40 -12.99 -6.18 0.24
C LEU A 40 -14.30 -5.69 0.83
N ARG A 41 -14.38 -5.64 2.16
CA ARG A 41 -15.54 -5.13 2.90
C ARG A 41 -15.22 -3.78 3.51
N LEU A 42 -16.04 -2.79 3.20
CA LEU A 42 -15.97 -1.45 3.78
C LEU A 42 -16.64 -1.40 5.16
N ALA A 43 -16.30 -0.39 5.96
CA ALA A 43 -16.84 -0.22 7.32
C ALA A 43 -18.38 -0.07 7.38
N ASN A 44 -19.01 0.43 6.32
CA ASN A 44 -20.47 0.54 6.20
C ASN A 44 -21.15 -0.78 5.76
N GLY A 45 -20.37 -1.82 5.46
CA GLY A 45 -20.86 -3.12 4.99
C GLY A 45 -20.89 -3.28 3.47
N ASP A 46 -20.56 -2.24 2.69
CA ASP A 46 -20.44 -2.36 1.24
C ASP A 46 -19.22 -3.19 0.84
N HIS A 47 -19.23 -3.68 -0.40
CA HIS A 47 -18.18 -4.53 -0.94
C HIS A 47 -17.56 -3.93 -2.20
N VAL A 48 -16.23 -3.96 -2.28
CA VAL A 48 -15.47 -3.44 -3.42
C VAL A 48 -14.46 -4.45 -3.92
N ASP A 49 -14.09 -4.35 -5.18
CA ASP A 49 -13.00 -5.13 -5.77
C ASP A 49 -11.63 -4.66 -5.27
N PHE A 50 -10.59 -5.51 -5.41
CA PHE A 50 -9.23 -5.15 -5.01
C PHE A 50 -8.68 -3.92 -5.76
N GLU A 51 -9.15 -3.68 -6.99
CA GLU A 51 -8.84 -2.50 -7.80
C GLU A 51 -9.33 -1.20 -7.14
N HIS A 52 -10.31 -1.30 -6.23
CA HIS A 52 -10.87 -0.20 -5.46
C HIS A 52 -10.38 -0.21 -4.00
N SER A 53 -9.29 -0.93 -3.70
CA SER A 53 -8.70 -1.00 -2.35
C SER A 53 -8.40 0.36 -1.72
N TYR A 54 -8.19 1.40 -2.53
CA TYR A 54 -8.01 2.78 -2.05
C TYR A 54 -9.22 3.30 -1.26
N GLU A 55 -10.44 2.82 -1.54
CA GLU A 55 -11.66 3.20 -0.83
C GLU A 55 -11.66 2.66 0.60
N LEU A 56 -11.23 1.40 0.77
CA LEU A 56 -11.03 0.78 2.09
C LEU A 56 -9.93 1.49 2.88
N CYS A 57 -8.75 1.69 2.28
CA CYS A 57 -7.62 2.34 2.96
C CYS A 57 -7.98 3.77 3.40
N GLY A 58 -8.74 4.49 2.57
CA GLY A 58 -9.17 5.86 2.82
C GLY A 58 -10.11 6.04 4.01
N GLN A 59 -10.77 4.97 4.48
CA GLN A 59 -11.66 5.04 5.64
C GLN A 59 -10.92 5.39 6.94
N CYS A 60 -9.63 5.09 7.03
CA CYS A 60 -8.78 5.45 8.18
C CYS A 60 -7.60 6.34 7.78
N HIS A 61 -7.03 6.16 6.58
CA HIS A 61 -5.88 6.95 6.09
C HIS A 61 -6.32 8.15 5.24
N GLY A 62 -7.25 8.95 5.75
CA GLY A 62 -7.90 10.03 5.00
C GLY A 62 -6.94 11.07 4.40
N ASN A 63 -5.89 11.48 5.14
CA ASN A 63 -4.89 12.42 4.64
C ASN A 63 -4.11 11.84 3.44
N ILE A 64 -3.63 10.59 3.56
CA ILE A 64 -2.90 9.92 2.48
C ILE A 64 -3.81 9.67 1.28
N TYR A 65 -5.06 9.30 1.52
CA TYR A 65 -6.04 9.11 0.45
C TYR A 65 -6.33 10.41 -0.32
N ARG A 66 -6.49 11.54 0.38
CA ARG A 66 -6.61 12.87 -0.24
C ARG A 66 -5.40 13.16 -1.12
N ASP A 67 -4.19 12.96 -0.60
CA ASP A 67 -2.96 13.26 -1.33
C ASP A 67 -2.75 12.32 -2.52
N TRP A 68 -3.17 11.05 -2.41
CA TRP A 68 -3.19 10.09 -3.51
C TRP A 68 -4.16 10.50 -4.62
N LYS A 69 -5.39 10.91 -4.28
CA LYS A 69 -6.36 11.44 -5.25
C LYS A 69 -5.84 12.67 -6.00
N ALA A 70 -5.07 13.52 -5.32
CA ALA A 70 -4.41 14.67 -5.91
C ALA A 70 -3.16 14.32 -6.75
N GLY A 71 -2.71 13.05 -6.72
CA GLY A 71 -1.49 12.60 -7.38
C GLY A 71 -0.19 13.01 -6.68
N ILE A 72 -0.27 13.49 -5.44
CA ILE A 72 0.88 13.87 -4.60
C ILE A 72 1.51 12.61 -3.99
N HIS A 73 0.69 11.61 -3.65
CA HIS A 73 1.13 10.34 -3.07
C HIS A 73 0.88 9.17 -4.03
N GLY A 74 1.82 8.23 -4.10
CA GLY A 74 1.77 7.11 -5.04
C GLY A 74 2.42 7.43 -6.39
N LYS A 75 2.14 6.61 -7.40
CA LYS A 75 2.72 6.75 -8.74
C LYS A 75 1.61 6.81 -9.79
N ARG A 76 1.68 7.83 -10.64
CA ARG A 76 0.83 7.99 -11.83
C ARG A 76 1.66 7.76 -13.08
N THR A 77 1.12 7.01 -14.03
CA THR A 77 1.74 6.74 -15.33
C THR A 77 0.73 6.91 -16.46
N GLY A 78 1.19 6.83 -17.71
CA GLY A 78 0.36 7.06 -18.89
C GLY A 78 0.46 8.49 -19.39
N TYR A 79 -0.61 9.00 -19.98
CA TYR A 79 -0.58 10.23 -20.77
C TYR A 79 -0.85 11.51 -19.95
N PHE A 80 -0.16 12.60 -20.30
CA PHE A 80 -0.47 13.92 -19.77
C PHE A 80 -1.73 14.51 -20.38
N GLU A 81 -2.06 14.22 -21.64
CA GLU A 81 -3.29 14.64 -22.32
C GLU A 81 -3.73 13.58 -23.34
N GLY A 82 -5.03 13.51 -23.65
CA GLY A 82 -5.58 12.74 -24.77
C GLY A 82 -5.52 11.21 -24.66
N GLY A 83 -4.95 10.66 -23.59
CA GLY A 83 -4.81 9.21 -23.40
C GLY A 83 -5.09 8.73 -21.98
N GLN A 84 -5.02 7.41 -21.78
CA GLN A 84 -5.30 6.77 -20.50
C GLN A 84 -4.23 7.13 -19.45
N ARG A 85 -4.69 7.48 -18.25
CA ARG A 85 -3.85 7.59 -17.06
C ARG A 85 -4.07 6.39 -16.17
N MET A 86 -2.98 5.86 -15.64
CA MET A 86 -2.97 4.74 -14.70
C MET A 86 -2.46 5.24 -13.36
N TYR A 87 -3.07 4.74 -12.29
CA TYR A 87 -2.72 5.07 -10.91
C TYR A 87 -2.36 3.78 -10.20
N MET A 88 -1.17 3.75 -9.61
CA MET A 88 -0.82 2.69 -8.68
C MET A 88 -1.63 2.86 -7.39
N LEU A 89 -2.26 1.79 -6.95
CA LEU A 89 -3.01 1.68 -5.71
C LEU A 89 -2.08 1.62 -4.51
N CYS A 90 -2.64 1.79 -3.31
CA CYS A 90 -1.92 1.70 -2.04
C CYS A 90 -1.10 0.40 -1.96
N VAL A 91 -1.73 -0.72 -2.32
CA VAL A 91 -1.16 -2.07 -2.22
C VAL A 91 -0.10 -2.39 -3.28
N ASN A 92 0.04 -1.56 -4.32
CA ASN A 92 1.10 -1.75 -5.31
C ASN A 92 2.48 -1.38 -4.74
N CYS A 93 2.51 -0.52 -3.71
CA CYS A 93 3.75 -0.11 -3.04
C CYS A 93 3.82 -0.62 -1.60
N HIS A 94 2.69 -0.71 -0.90
CA HIS A 94 2.62 -1.14 0.50
C HIS A 94 2.08 -2.56 0.62
N ASN A 95 2.63 -3.36 1.53
CA ASN A 95 2.00 -4.62 1.92
C ASN A 95 0.79 -4.32 2.82
N PRO A 96 -0.46 -4.68 2.46
CA PRO A 96 -1.63 -4.36 3.29
C PRO A 96 -1.59 -4.97 4.69
N HIS A 97 -0.81 -6.05 4.88
CA HIS A 97 -0.63 -6.70 6.18
C HIS A 97 0.56 -6.16 6.98
N ASP A 98 1.50 -5.45 6.34
CA ASP A 98 2.66 -4.80 6.98
C ASP A 98 3.02 -3.51 6.20
N PRO A 99 2.19 -2.45 6.28
CA PRO A 99 2.26 -1.34 5.33
C PRO A 99 3.49 -0.44 5.51
N ALA A 100 4.06 -0.39 6.71
CA ALA A 100 5.20 0.46 6.98
C ALA A 100 6.44 -0.03 6.22
N PHE A 101 7.10 0.87 5.48
CA PHE A 101 8.37 0.53 4.86
C PHE A 101 9.42 0.26 5.92
N LYS A 102 10.15 -0.85 5.75
CA LYS A 102 11.30 -1.16 6.59
C LYS A 102 12.43 -0.17 6.27
N PRO A 103 13.14 0.36 7.28
CA PRO A 103 14.31 1.19 7.04
C PRO A 103 15.31 0.46 6.15
N LEU A 104 15.78 1.14 5.12
CA LEU A 104 16.89 0.68 4.30
C LEU A 104 18.16 1.37 4.79
N LYS A 105 19.27 0.62 4.81
CA LYS A 105 20.58 1.21 5.02
C LYS A 105 20.89 2.10 3.79
N PRO A 106 21.23 3.38 3.98
CA PRO A 106 21.61 4.23 2.85
C PRO A 106 22.86 3.68 2.16
N GLU A 107 22.88 3.80 0.83
CA GLU A 107 24.10 3.58 0.06
C GLU A 107 25.17 4.63 0.44
N PRO A 108 26.46 4.32 0.24
CA PRO A 108 27.52 5.30 0.43
C PRO A 108 27.27 6.58 -0.40
N PRO A 109 27.74 7.75 0.07
CA PRO A 109 27.62 8.99 -0.69
C PRO A 109 28.19 8.85 -2.10
N PRO A 110 27.60 9.53 -3.10
CA PRO A 110 28.13 9.50 -4.45
C PRO A 110 29.57 10.03 -4.48
N HIS A 111 30.39 9.47 -5.36
CA HIS A 111 31.74 9.99 -5.58
C HIS A 111 31.68 11.44 -6.09
N ARG A 112 32.53 12.31 -5.54
CA ARG A 112 32.69 13.66 -6.07
C ARG A 112 33.12 13.57 -7.54
N PRO A 113 32.52 14.36 -8.45
CA PRO A 113 32.99 14.42 -9.82
C PRO A 113 34.49 14.73 -9.85
N LEU A 114 35.25 13.99 -10.63
CA LEU A 114 36.65 14.32 -10.91
C LEU A 114 36.65 15.67 -11.63
N GLN A 115 37.34 16.67 -11.05
CA GLN A 115 37.52 17.97 -11.68
C GLN A 115 38.36 17.76 -12.95
N LYS A 116 37.72 17.79 -14.13
CA LYS A 116 38.42 17.81 -15.41
C LYS A 116 38.65 19.28 -15.79
N GLY A 117 39.81 19.82 -15.43
CA GLY A 117 40.25 21.16 -15.85
C GLY A 117 41.38 21.68 -14.96
N PRO A 118 42.25 22.58 -15.47
CA PRO A 118 43.33 23.11 -14.67
C PRO A 118 42.73 23.94 -13.54
N ALA A 119 43.19 23.72 -12.31
CA ALA A 119 42.90 24.62 -11.22
C ALA A 119 43.37 26.02 -11.62
N HIS A 120 42.44 26.93 -11.91
CA HIS A 120 42.76 28.35 -12.02
C HIS A 120 43.06 28.85 -10.61
N GLY A 121 44.29 28.57 -10.17
CA GLY A 121 44.95 29.22 -9.07
C GLY A 121 45.14 30.70 -9.39
N LYS A 122 44.98 31.52 -8.35
CA LYS A 122 45.23 32.96 -8.32
C LYS A 122 46.61 33.32 -8.83
#